data_AF-A0A968NI23-F1
#
_entry.id   AF-A0A968NI23-F1
#
_cell.length_a   1.000
_cell.length_b   1.000
_cell.length_c   1.000
_cell.angle_alpha   90.00
_cell.angle_beta   90.00
_cell.angle_gamma   90.00
#
_symmetry.space_group_name_H-M   'P 1'
#
loop_
_entity.id
_entity.type
_entity.pdbx_description
1 polymer ?
#
loop_
_entity_poly.entity_id
_entity_poly.type
_entity_poly.pdbx_seq_one_letter_code
_entity_poly.pdbx_strand_id
1 'polypeptide(L)'
;MNYKTRGELLYIIDAQVKRLNWSATRFKCLLEKKFKLLNRFNLTNCQLQELASYLKVYPDSTNSNHLFLTFETTKEMERIGWDVAKGRQHLIKTYGKKEALAIKCRRI
;
A
#
# COMPACT_ATOMS: atom_id res chain seq x y z
N MET A 1 4.83 22.62 7.53
CA MET A 1 4.45 21.26 7.06
C MET A 1 3.14 20.90 7.72
N ASN A 2 2.08 20.68 6.93
CA ASN A 2 0.74 20.43 7.47
C ASN A 2 0.64 18.93 7.82
N TYR A 3 0.92 18.58 9.08
CA TYR A 3 0.83 17.21 9.56
C TYR A 3 -0.65 16.84 9.71
N LYS A 4 -1.06 15.74 9.06
CA LYS A 4 -2.42 15.25 9.23
C LYS A 4 -2.58 14.72 10.64
N THR A 5 -3.59 15.22 11.32
CA THR A 5 -4.02 14.72 12.63
C THR A 5 -4.50 13.28 12.49
N ARG A 6 -4.50 12.53 13.60
CA ARG A 6 -4.96 11.14 13.65
C ARG A 6 -6.39 10.98 13.11
N GLY A 7 -7.27 11.93 13.41
CA GLY A 7 -8.66 11.95 12.94
C GLY A 7 -8.75 12.08 11.41
N GLU A 8 -7.95 12.97 10.81
CA GLU A 8 -7.91 13.15 9.36
C GLU A 8 -7.38 11.90 8.63
N LEU A 9 -6.40 11.21 9.21
CA LEU A 9 -5.88 9.96 8.64
C LEU A 9 -6.96 8.86 8.64
N LEU A 10 -7.70 8.71 9.74
CA LEU A 10 -8.81 7.76 9.82
C LEU A 10 -9.92 8.10 8.82
N TYR A 11 -10.26 9.39 8.69
CA TYR A 11 -11.24 9.85 7.69
C TYR A 11 -10.83 9.50 6.27
N ILE A 12 -9.56 9.73 5.91
CA ILE A 12 -9.03 9.38 4.59
C ILE A 12 -9.08 7.89 4.36
N ILE A 13 -8.70 7.07 5.35
CA ILE A 13 -8.75 5.61 5.24
C ILE A 13 -10.19 5.15 5.02
N ASP A 14 -11.14 5.64 5.81
CA ASP A 14 -12.55 5.26 5.69
C ASP A 14 -13.13 5.69 4.32
N ALA A 15 -12.75 6.87 3.82
CA ALA A 15 -13.11 7.33 2.47
C ALA A 15 -12.51 6.45 1.36
N GLN A 16 -11.26 5.99 1.52
CA GLN A 16 -10.58 5.12 0.55
C GLN A 16 -11.14 3.69 0.58
N VAL A 17 -11.44 3.15 1.75
CA VAL A 17 -12.10 1.84 1.90
C VAL A 17 -13.48 1.86 1.25
N LYS A 18 -14.22 2.97 1.42
CA LYS A 18 -15.50 3.20 0.74
C LYS A 18 -15.33 3.31 -0.77
N ARG A 19 -14.34 4.08 -1.26
CA ARG A 19 -14.00 4.18 -2.69
C ARG A 19 -13.72 2.82 -3.32
N LEU A 20 -12.96 1.97 -2.62
CA LEU A 20 -12.56 0.65 -3.09
C LEU A 20 -13.67 -0.41 -2.94
N ASN A 21 -14.82 -0.04 -2.39
CA ASN A 21 -15.93 -0.94 -2.08
C ASN A 21 -15.48 -2.18 -1.26
N TRP A 22 -14.58 -1.98 -0.31
CA TRP A 22 -14.08 -3.07 0.52
C TRP A 22 -15.06 -3.41 1.64
N SER A 23 -15.34 -4.70 1.82
CA SER A 23 -16.05 -5.18 2.99
C SER A 23 -15.21 -5.00 4.26
N ALA A 24 -15.87 -4.87 5.41
CA ALA A 24 -15.19 -4.80 6.71
C ALA A 24 -14.27 -6.01 6.94
N THR A 25 -14.68 -7.19 6.48
CA THR A 25 -13.90 -8.43 6.53
C THR A 25 -12.61 -8.33 5.71
N ARG A 26 -12.69 -7.81 4.48
CA ARG A 26 -11.52 -7.62 3.61
C ARG A 26 -10.52 -6.63 4.23
N PHE A 27 -11.03 -5.52 4.75
CA PHE A 27 -10.19 -4.51 5.41
C PHE A 27 -9.52 -5.08 6.67
N LYS A 28 -10.25 -5.83 7.50
CA LYS A 28 -9.71 -6.53 8.66
C LYS A 28 -8.59 -7.52 8.28
N CYS A 29 -8.82 -8.30 7.23
CA CYS A 29 -7.83 -9.26 6.72
C CYS A 29 -6.53 -8.57 6.25
N LEU A 30 -6.61 -7.39 5.64
CA LEU A 30 -5.43 -6.57 5.32
C LEU A 30 -4.68 -6.15 6.59
N LEU A 31 -5.39 -5.66 7.61
CA LEU A 31 -4.79 -5.22 8.87
C LEU A 31 -4.07 -6.37 9.58
N GLU A 32 -4.68 -7.55 9.60
CA GLU A 32 -4.08 -8.76 10.15
C GLU A 32 -2.82 -9.16 9.39
N LYS A 33 -2.88 -9.20 8.05
CA LYS A 33 -1.77 -9.67 7.22
C LYS A 33 -0.57 -8.72 7.25
N LYS A 34 -0.82 -7.41 7.23
CA LYS A 34 0.24 -6.39 7.10
C LYS A 34 0.76 -5.87 8.43
N PHE A 35 -0.12 -5.69 9.41
CA PHE A 35 0.22 -5.08 10.69
C PHE A 35 0.09 -6.03 11.88
N LYS A 36 -0.37 -7.28 11.66
CA LYS A 36 -0.66 -8.27 12.72
C LYS A 36 -1.63 -7.75 13.77
N LEU A 37 -2.51 -6.82 13.37
CA LEU A 37 -3.45 -6.14 14.26
C LEU A 37 -4.87 -6.27 13.71
N LEU A 38 -5.82 -6.46 14.62
CA LEU A 38 -7.24 -6.63 14.28
C LEU A 38 -7.99 -5.30 14.09
N ASN A 39 -7.40 -4.19 14.53
CA ASN A 39 -8.10 -2.91 14.63
C ASN A 39 -7.22 -1.71 14.24
N ARG A 40 -7.78 -0.81 13.41
CA ARG A 40 -7.15 0.45 13.00
C ARG A 40 -6.92 1.43 14.17
N PHE A 41 -7.71 1.35 15.23
CA PHE A 41 -7.53 2.20 16.42
C PHE A 41 -6.28 1.87 17.22
N ASN A 42 -5.71 0.68 17.05
CA ASN A 42 -4.45 0.27 17.70
C ASN A 42 -3.22 0.63 16.86
N LEU A 43 -3.40 1.22 15.67
CA LEU A 43 -2.29 1.64 14.81
C LEU A 43 -1.69 2.96 15.30
N THR A 44 -0.37 3.05 15.24
CA THR A 44 0.38 4.32 15.43
C THR A 44 0.10 5.29 14.28
N ASN A 45 0.36 6.59 14.47
CA ASN A 45 0.16 7.59 13.40
C ASN A 45 1.00 7.27 12.15
N CYS A 46 2.21 6.74 12.32
CA CYS A 46 3.05 6.28 11.22
C CYS A 46 2.39 5.14 10.43
N GLN A 47 1.84 4.14 11.12
CA GLN A 47 1.14 3.02 10.48
C GLN A 47 -0.15 3.47 9.79
N LEU A 48 -0.89 4.41 10.37
CA LEU A 48 -2.07 5.01 9.72
C LEU A 48 -1.69 5.76 8.45
N GLN A 49 -0.57 6.49 8.46
CA GLN A 49 -0.11 7.22 7.30
C GLN A 49 0.43 6.31 6.20
N GLU A 50 1.10 5.22 6.58
CA GLU A 50 1.51 4.16 5.66
C GLU A 50 0.29 3.48 5.02
N LEU A 51 -0.74 3.14 5.83
CA LEU A 51 -1.98 2.55 5.36
C LEU A 51 -2.74 3.50 4.41
N ALA A 52 -2.86 4.77 4.75
CA ALA A 52 -3.50 5.77 3.90
C ALA A 52 -2.77 5.93 2.55
N SER A 53 -1.43 5.88 2.57
CA SER A 53 -0.61 5.94 1.35
C SER A 53 -0.78 4.68 0.51
N TYR A 54 -0.82 3.51 1.15
CA TYR A 54 -1.05 2.23 0.48
C TYR A 54 -2.43 2.17 -0.20
N LEU A 55 -3.49 2.62 0.48
CA LEU A 55 -4.85 2.63 -0.07
C LEU A 55 -5.04 3.64 -1.20
N LYS A 56 -4.26 4.73 -1.22
CA LYS A 56 -4.26 5.69 -2.34
C LYS A 56 -3.71 5.11 -3.64
N VAL A 57 -2.74 4.20 -3.54
CA VAL A 57 -2.10 3.57 -4.71
C VAL A 57 -2.99 2.48 -5.31
N TYR A 58 -3.98 1.98 -4.55
CA TYR A 58 -4.90 0.97 -5.04
C TYR A 58 -5.80 1.53 -6.16
N PRO A 59 -5.84 0.87 -7.34
CA PRO A 59 -6.72 1.29 -8.43
C PRO A 59 -8.18 1.14 -8.01
N ASP A 60 -9.05 2.02 -8.53
CA ASP A 60 -10.49 1.95 -8.29
C ASP A 60 -11.05 0.58 -8.66
N SER A 61 -11.96 0.05 -7.83
CA SER A 61 -12.59 -1.25 -8.04
C SER A 61 -13.44 -1.34 -9.32
N THR A 62 -13.68 -0.21 -9.99
CA THR A 62 -14.39 -0.13 -11.27
C THR A 62 -13.56 -0.63 -12.46
N ASN A 63 -12.24 -0.78 -12.31
CA ASN A 63 -11.39 -1.45 -13.30
C ASN A 63 -10.82 -2.75 -12.72
N SER A 64 -11.72 -3.70 -12.44
CA SER A 64 -11.46 -5.04 -11.87
C SER A 64 -10.27 -5.76 -12.51
N ASN A 65 -10.04 -5.52 -13.81
CA ASN A 65 -8.96 -6.12 -14.59
C ASN A 65 -7.56 -5.72 -14.09
N HIS A 66 -7.36 -4.49 -13.62
CA HIS A 66 -6.04 -4.02 -13.18
C HIS A 66 -5.62 -4.63 -11.83
N LEU A 67 -6.56 -4.89 -10.94
CA LEU A 67 -6.25 -5.49 -9.64
C LEU A 67 -5.91 -6.99 -9.76
N PHE A 68 -6.62 -7.70 -10.64
CA PHE A 68 -6.28 -9.08 -10.99
C PHE A 68 -4.88 -9.16 -11.63
N LEU A 69 -4.61 -8.30 -12.61
CA LEU A 69 -3.32 -8.28 -13.31
C LEU A 69 -2.15 -7.97 -12.37
N THR A 70 -2.28 -6.98 -11.48
CA THR A 70 -1.20 -6.65 -10.52
C THR A 70 -0.94 -7.77 -9.51
N PHE A 71 -1.99 -8.45 -9.04
CA PHE A 71 -1.85 -9.56 -8.11
C PHE A 71 -1.22 -10.80 -8.77
N GLU A 72 -1.71 -11.20 -9.95
CA GLU A 72 -1.14 -12.33 -10.70
C GLU A 72 0.28 -12.03 -11.20
N THR A 73 0.55 -10.78 -11.62
CA THR A 73 1.91 -10.35 -11.96
C THR A 73 2.84 -10.42 -10.74
N THR A 74 2.36 -10.05 -9.56
CA THR A 74 3.17 -10.13 -8.33
C THR A 74 3.50 -11.59 -7.97
N LYS A 75 2.50 -12.48 -8.04
CA LYS A 75 2.73 -13.93 -7.84
C LYS A 75 3.71 -14.50 -8.85
N GLU A 76 3.57 -14.13 -10.12
CA GLU A 76 4.43 -14.64 -11.18
C GLU A 76 5.85 -14.10 -11.03
N MET A 77 6.01 -12.84 -10.62
CA MET A 77 7.30 -12.26 -10.24
C MET A 77 7.94 -13.01 -9.07
N GLU A 78 7.19 -13.35 -8.03
CA GLU A 78 7.69 -14.19 -6.93
C GLU A 78 8.11 -15.58 -7.41
N ARG A 79 7.32 -16.21 -8.28
CA ARG A 79 7.59 -17.54 -8.85
C ARG A 79 8.92 -17.59 -9.60
N ILE A 80 9.22 -16.56 -10.39
CA ILE A 80 10.47 -16.48 -11.14
C ILE A 80 11.63 -15.91 -10.30
N GLY A 81 11.43 -15.70 -9.00
CA GLY A 81 12.43 -15.14 -8.10
C GLY A 81 12.78 -13.68 -8.41
N TRP A 82 11.83 -12.94 -9.01
CA TRP A 82 11.92 -11.52 -9.31
C TRP A 82 11.42 -10.70 -8.13
N ASP A 83 12.34 -10.35 -7.24
CA ASP A 83 12.07 -9.49 -6.11
C ASP A 83 12.18 -7.99 -6.45
N VAL A 84 11.72 -7.15 -5.52
CA VAL A 84 11.76 -5.68 -5.63
C VAL A 84 13.20 -5.15 -5.79
N ALA A 85 14.20 -5.85 -5.26
CA ALA A 85 15.60 -5.42 -5.35
C ALA A 85 16.18 -5.65 -6.76
N LYS A 86 15.89 -6.80 -7.37
CA LYS A 86 16.21 -7.10 -8.79
C LYS A 86 15.48 -6.16 -9.73
N GLY A 87 14.20 -5.89 -9.48
CA GLY A 87 13.44 -4.88 -10.22
C GLY A 87 14.10 -3.50 -10.14
N ARG A 88 14.53 -3.07 -8.95
CA ARG A 88 15.28 -1.82 -8.78
C ARG A 88 16.62 -1.81 -9.51
N GLN A 89 17.42 -2.87 -9.40
CA GLN A 89 18.70 -2.97 -10.11
C GLN A 89 18.50 -2.90 -11.62
N HIS A 90 17.47 -3.58 -12.15
CA HIS A 90 17.12 -3.52 -13.56
C HIS A 90 16.73 -2.09 -13.98
N LEU A 91 15.91 -1.39 -13.20
CA LEU A 91 15.53 0.00 -13.50
C LEU A 91 16.72 0.96 -13.47
N ILE A 92 17.64 0.77 -12.53
CA ILE A 92 18.88 1.54 -12.42
C ILE A 92 19.78 1.25 -13.61
N LYS A 93 19.98 -0.02 -13.96
CA LYS A 93 20.90 -0.45 -15.03
C LYS A 93 20.38 -0.10 -16.42
N THR A 94 19.08 -0.28 -16.67
CA THR A 94 18.47 -0.11 -17.99
C THR A 94 18.07 1.34 -18.27
N TYR A 95 17.57 2.06 -17.25
CA TYR A 95 16.99 3.40 -17.44
C TYR A 95 17.67 4.50 -16.62
N GLY A 96 18.71 4.18 -15.83
CA GLY A 96 19.36 5.15 -14.95
C GLY A 96 18.48 5.65 -13.80
N LYS A 97 17.30 5.05 -13.57
CA LYS A 97 16.33 5.52 -12.57
C LYS A 97 16.66 4.93 -11.20
N LYS A 98 17.20 5.77 -10.31
CA LYS A 98 17.56 5.42 -8.92
C LYS A 98 16.39 5.26 -7.96
N GLU A 99 15.18 5.70 -8.34
CA GLU A 99 14.05 5.75 -7.42
C GLU A 99 12.81 5.02 -7.96
N ALA A 100 12.47 3.89 -7.35
CA ALA A 100 11.08 3.66 -7.00
C ALA A 100 10.88 4.40 -5.68
N LEU A 101 9.94 5.36 -5.63
CA LEU A 101 9.50 6.12 -4.46
C LEU A 101 9.45 5.22 -3.21
N ALA A 102 10.58 5.06 -2.53
CA ALA A 102 10.61 4.61 -1.16
C ALA A 102 10.20 5.84 -0.38
N ILE A 103 8.99 5.81 0.16
CA ILE A 103 8.64 6.67 1.28
C ILE A 103 9.61 6.27 2.40
N LYS A 104 10.77 6.92 2.45
CA LYS A 104 11.68 6.85 3.59
C LYS A 104 10.95 7.56 4.73
N CYS A 105 10.38 6.79 5.66
CA CYS A 105 10.09 7.32 6.99
C CYS A 105 11.42 7.74 7.60
N ARG A 106 11.74 9.03 7.49
CA ARG A 106 12.89 9.64 8.15
C ARG A 106 12.52 9.77 9.62
N ARG A 107 13.22 9.01 10.46
CA ARG A 107 13.11 9.01 11.93
C ARG A 107 13.52 10.40 12.42
N ILE A 108 12.56 11.18 12.91
CA ILE A 108 12.74 12.34 13.78
C ILE A 108 11.72 12.16 14.90
#